data_AF-T1BE67-F1
#
_entry.id   AF-T1BE67-F1
#
_cell.length_a   1.000
_cell.length_b   1.000
_cell.length_c   1.000
_cell.angle_alpha   90.00
_cell.angle_beta   90.00
_cell.angle_gamma   90.00
#
_symmetry.space_group_name_H-M   'P 1'
#
loop_
_entity.id
_entity.type
_entity.pdbx_description
1 polymer ?
#
loop_
_entity_poly.entity_id
_entity_poly.type
_entity_poly.pdbx_seq_one_letter_code
_entity_poly.pdbx_strand_id
1 'polypeptide(L)'
;RARMMEKRMRKLDGLAVEVPPPAFEGPADAPLTFVAWGSTVGAVRDAMRALAARGVSTNLLHFPAVFPLDHAAVRAALGRTHRTLLVEANYTGQFGRLLRAETGAEFPDRLLKYDGEPFYPHEIVARALEMLNHGGK
;
A
#
# COMPACT_ATOMS: atom_id res chain seq x y z
N ARG A 1 22.66 -29.48 -3.58
CA ARG A 1 21.32 -28.81 -3.53
C ARG A 1 21.41 -27.44 -2.84
N ALA A 2 21.96 -27.32 -1.63
CA ALA A 2 22.15 -26.04 -0.92
C ALA A 2 22.84 -24.93 -1.76
N ARG A 3 24.03 -25.20 -2.30
CA ARG A 3 24.77 -24.26 -3.18
C ARG A 3 23.95 -23.69 -4.35
N MET A 4 23.06 -24.50 -4.94
CA MET A 4 22.19 -24.05 -6.03
C MET A 4 21.04 -23.18 -5.53
N MET A 5 20.55 -23.43 -4.31
CA MET A 5 19.56 -22.57 -3.66
C MET A 5 20.17 -21.22 -3.27
N GLU A 6 21.36 -21.21 -2.65
CA GLU A 6 22.09 -19.99 -2.34
C GLU A 6 22.35 -19.13 -3.59
N LYS A 7 22.69 -19.76 -4.72
CA LYS A 7 22.82 -19.05 -6.01
C LYS A 7 21.51 -18.38 -6.43
N ARG A 8 20.36 -19.03 -6.23
CA ARG A 8 19.04 -18.44 -6.54
C ARG A 8 18.72 -17.29 -5.60
N MET A 9 18.98 -17.43 -4.31
CA MET A 9 18.74 -16.37 -3.33
C MET A 9 19.59 -15.13 -3.61
N ARG A 10 20.88 -15.28 -3.93
CA ARG A 10 21.74 -14.14 -4.31
C ARG A 10 21.23 -13.38 -5.55
N LYS A 11 20.61 -14.07 -6.51
CA LYS A 11 19.96 -13.40 -7.65
C LYS A 11 18.76 -12.58 -7.21
N LEU A 12 18.01 -13.10 -6.24
CA LEU A 12 16.82 -12.49 -5.68
C LEU A 12 17.19 -11.22 -4.89
N ASP A 13 18.29 -11.26 -4.13
CA ASP A 13 18.87 -10.08 -3.46
C ASP A 13 19.28 -8.99 -4.46
N GLY A 14 19.91 -9.39 -5.57
CA GLY A 14 20.26 -8.45 -6.64
C GLY A 14 19.04 -7.84 -7.33
N LEU A 15 17.99 -8.63 -7.56
CA LEU A 15 16.73 -8.12 -8.12
C LEU A 15 16.03 -7.14 -7.18
N ALA A 16 16.12 -7.33 -5.87
CA ALA A 16 15.44 -6.47 -4.89
C ALA A 16 15.79 -4.99 -5.08
N VAL A 17 17.05 -4.67 -5.40
CA VAL A 17 17.52 -3.29 -5.63
C VAL A 17 17.24 -2.76 -7.05
N GLU A 18 16.92 -3.65 -8.01
CA GLU A 18 16.56 -3.28 -9.38
C GLU A 18 15.05 -3.07 -9.56
N VAL A 19 14.24 -3.65 -8.67
CA VAL A 19 12.79 -3.46 -8.65
C VAL A 19 12.47 -1.98 -8.40
N PRO A 20 11.52 -1.39 -9.15
CA PRO A 20 11.13 -0.01 -8.92
C PRO A 20 10.69 0.22 -7.47
N PRO A 21 11.20 1.27 -6.79
CA PRO A 21 10.85 1.53 -5.41
C PRO A 21 9.37 1.94 -5.29
N PRO A 22 8.79 1.86 -4.07
CA PRO A 22 7.46 2.39 -3.83
C PRO A 22 7.37 3.88 -4.21
N ALA A 23 6.33 4.23 -4.95
CA ALA A 23 6.11 5.59 -5.43
C ALA A 23 5.10 6.33 -4.55
N PHE A 24 5.43 7.56 -4.17
CA PHE A 24 4.50 8.47 -3.50
C PHE A 24 3.77 9.35 -4.51
N GLU A 25 2.47 9.47 -4.34
CA GLU A 25 1.61 10.38 -5.12
C GLU A 25 0.77 11.25 -4.17
N GLY A 26 0.75 12.56 -4.41
CA GLY A 26 0.02 13.52 -3.58
C GLY A 26 0.89 14.22 -2.51
N PRO A 27 0.27 15.05 -1.65
CA PRO A 27 0.98 15.85 -0.64
C PRO A 27 1.70 14.97 0.41
N ALA A 28 2.92 15.34 0.79
CA ALA A 28 3.72 14.56 1.73
C ALA A 28 3.14 14.56 3.16
N ASP A 29 2.40 15.61 3.52
CA ASP A 29 1.81 15.88 4.83
C ASP A 29 0.32 15.49 4.92
N ALA A 30 -0.18 14.73 3.93
CA ALA A 30 -1.58 14.32 3.93
C ALA A 30 -1.89 13.41 5.14
N PRO A 31 -3.00 13.67 5.87
CA PRO A 31 -3.33 12.95 7.11
C PRO A 31 -3.62 11.45 6.89
N LEU A 32 -4.00 11.06 5.67
CA LEU A 32 -4.30 9.68 5.30
C LEU A 32 -3.47 9.28 4.07
N THR A 33 -2.75 8.17 4.22
CA THR A 33 -2.01 7.48 3.16
C THR A 33 -2.73 6.21 2.74
N PHE A 34 -3.13 6.12 1.49
CA PHE A 34 -3.53 4.85 0.90
C PHE A 34 -2.29 4.01 0.60
N VAL A 35 -2.35 2.71 0.88
CA VAL A 35 -1.31 1.75 0.51
C VAL A 35 -1.94 0.76 -0.46
N ALA A 36 -1.42 0.71 -1.69
CA ALA A 36 -2.04 -0.07 -2.76
C ALA A 36 -1.01 -0.64 -3.75
N TRP A 37 -1.42 -1.67 -4.46
CA TRP A 37 -0.61 -2.37 -5.46
C TRP A 37 -1.51 -2.95 -6.57
N GLY A 38 -0.95 -3.15 -7.76
CA GLY A 38 -1.66 -3.78 -8.87
C GLY A 38 -2.91 -3.01 -9.32
N SER A 39 -4.01 -3.73 -9.57
CA SER A 39 -5.22 -3.16 -10.17
C SER A 39 -6.00 -2.20 -9.25
N THR A 40 -5.78 -2.22 -7.94
CA THR A 40 -6.50 -1.36 -6.99
C THR A 40 -6.06 0.11 -7.08
N VAL A 41 -4.85 0.37 -7.60
CA VAL A 41 -4.22 1.69 -7.68
C VAL A 41 -5.07 2.70 -8.47
N GLY A 42 -5.70 2.27 -9.57
CA GLY A 42 -6.59 3.13 -10.36
C GLY A 42 -7.79 3.63 -9.55
N ALA A 43 -8.49 2.72 -8.89
CA ALA A 43 -9.63 3.05 -8.03
C ALA A 43 -9.22 3.97 -6.86
N VAL A 44 -8.04 3.74 -6.27
CA VAL A 44 -7.50 4.61 -5.22
C VAL A 44 -7.24 6.03 -5.73
N ARG A 45 -6.61 6.19 -6.90
CA ARG A 45 -6.39 7.52 -7.49
C ARG A 45 -7.70 8.25 -7.75
N ASP A 46 -8.72 7.54 -8.21
CA ASP A 46 -10.05 8.10 -8.46
C ASP A 46 -10.71 8.54 -7.15
N ALA A 47 -10.57 7.74 -6.09
CA ALA A 47 -11.04 8.08 -4.75
C ALA A 47 -10.31 9.29 -4.17
N MET A 48 -8.98 9.39 -4.35
CA MET A 48 -8.19 10.57 -3.96
C MET A 48 -8.70 11.84 -4.63
N ARG A 49 -9.04 11.79 -5.93
CA ARG A 49 -9.63 12.95 -6.64
C ARG A 49 -11.00 13.34 -6.06
N ALA A 50 -11.84 12.35 -5.75
CA ALA A 50 -13.15 12.60 -5.13
C ALA A 50 -13.03 13.17 -3.70
N LEU A 51 -12.05 12.73 -2.92
CA LEU A 51 -11.74 13.26 -1.58
C LEU A 51 -11.18 14.69 -1.65
N ALA A 52 -10.28 14.95 -2.59
CA ALA A 52 -9.74 16.29 -2.81
C ALA A 52 -10.83 17.30 -3.19
N ALA A 53 -11.80 16.90 -4.02
CA ALA A 53 -12.97 17.72 -4.34
C ALA A 53 -13.85 18.07 -3.12
N ARG A 54 -13.68 17.35 -2.01
CA ARG A 54 -14.35 17.57 -0.72
C ARG A 54 -13.45 18.23 0.33
N GLY A 55 -12.28 18.73 -0.07
CA GLY A 55 -11.30 19.37 0.82
C GLY A 55 -10.52 18.39 1.70
N VAL A 56 -10.56 17.08 1.43
CA VAL A 56 -9.82 16.07 2.18
C VAL A 56 -8.49 15.79 1.48
N SER A 57 -7.38 16.12 2.14
CA SER A 57 -6.03 15.81 1.65
C SER A 57 -5.69 14.34 1.90
N THR A 58 -5.22 13.65 0.88
CA THR A 58 -4.78 12.24 0.94
C THR A 58 -3.57 12.04 0.05
N ASN A 59 -2.73 11.07 0.37
CA ASN A 59 -1.66 10.61 -0.52
C ASN A 59 -1.73 9.09 -0.74
N LEU A 60 -0.95 8.60 -1.70
CA LEU A 60 -0.86 7.20 -2.05
C LEU A 60 0.60 6.77 -2.01
N LEU A 61 0.86 5.67 -1.31
CA LEU A 61 2.06 4.86 -1.42
C LEU A 61 1.76 3.65 -2.30
N HIS A 62 2.18 3.75 -3.56
CA HIS A 62 1.99 2.72 -4.57
C HIS A 62 3.19 1.77 -4.63
N PHE A 63 2.94 0.48 -4.51
CA PHE A 63 3.92 -0.57 -4.71
C PHE A 63 3.80 -1.18 -6.11
N PRO A 64 4.76 -0.91 -7.02
CA PRO A 64 4.72 -1.41 -8.40
C PRO A 64 5.04 -2.91 -8.50
N ALA A 65 5.66 -3.48 -7.47
CA ALA A 65 5.95 -4.90 -7.36
C ALA A 65 5.67 -5.41 -5.95
N VAL A 66 5.30 -6.69 -5.84
CA VAL A 66 4.99 -7.36 -4.57
C VAL A 66 6.23 -8.02 -3.97
N PHE A 67 7.10 -8.60 -4.82
CA PHE A 67 8.31 -9.29 -4.39
C PHE A 67 9.30 -9.44 -5.57
N PRO A 68 10.62 -9.38 -5.34
CA PRO A 68 11.29 -8.98 -4.09
C PRO A 68 11.02 -7.52 -3.73
N LEU A 69 11.35 -7.17 -2.48
CA LEU A 69 11.22 -5.83 -1.96
C LEU A 69 12.61 -5.29 -1.60
N ASP A 70 12.93 -4.06 -2.01
CA ASP A 70 14.03 -3.32 -1.41
C ASP A 70 13.60 -2.88 0.00
N HIS A 71 14.04 -3.64 1.02
CA HIS A 71 13.63 -3.39 2.40
C HIS A 71 14.02 -2.00 2.91
N ALA A 72 15.12 -1.42 2.40
CA ALA A 72 15.55 -0.09 2.80
C ALA A 72 14.62 0.97 2.20
N ALA A 73 14.35 0.90 0.90
CA ALA A 73 13.44 1.81 0.23
C ALA A 73 12.01 1.71 0.77
N VAL A 74 11.53 0.48 1.03
CA VAL A 74 10.19 0.25 1.60
C VAL A 74 10.08 0.82 3.01
N ARG A 75 11.07 0.58 3.90
CA ARG A 75 11.07 1.17 5.25
C ARG A 75 11.10 2.70 5.22
N ALA A 76 11.93 3.28 4.35
CA ALA A 76 12.00 4.73 4.18
C ALA A 76 10.67 5.30 3.69
N ALA A 77 10.00 4.61 2.76
CA ALA A 77 8.71 5.03 2.26
C ALA A 77 7.61 4.93 3.33
N LEU A 78 7.52 3.81 4.03
CA LEU A 78 6.53 3.60 5.10
C LEU A 78 6.72 4.57 6.27
N GLY A 79 7.96 4.92 6.62
CA GLY A 79 8.26 5.90 7.66
C GLY A 79 7.79 7.33 7.37
N ARG A 80 7.42 7.63 6.11
CA ARG A 80 6.85 8.92 5.71
C ARG A 80 5.32 8.94 5.76
N THR A 81 4.70 7.80 6.03
CA THR A 81 3.23 7.70 6.08
C THR A 81 2.70 8.12 7.45
N HIS A 82 1.50 8.69 7.46
CA HIS A 82 0.78 8.99 8.69
C HIS A 82 -0.18 7.85 9.02
N ARG A 83 -1.48 8.11 9.02
CA ARG A 83 -2.47 7.05 9.12
C ARG A 83 -2.56 6.31 7.79
N THR A 84 -2.51 4.99 7.79
CA THR A 84 -2.54 4.20 6.56
C THR A 84 -3.90 3.52 6.36
N LEU A 85 -4.39 3.45 5.13
CA LEU A 85 -5.45 2.53 4.72
C LEU A 85 -4.92 1.62 3.61
N LEU A 86 -4.74 0.35 3.95
CA LEU A 86 -4.29 -0.68 3.02
C LEU A 86 -5.48 -1.17 2.18
N VAL A 87 -5.39 -1.04 0.85
CA VAL A 87 -6.46 -1.42 -0.09
C VAL A 87 -6.03 -2.62 -0.92
N GLU A 88 -6.65 -3.78 -0.69
CA GLU A 88 -6.29 -5.04 -1.34
C GLU A 88 -7.49 -5.85 -1.81
N ALA A 89 -7.38 -6.43 -3.01
CA ALA A 89 -8.38 -7.32 -3.58
C ALA A 89 -8.12 -8.79 -3.19
N ASN A 90 -8.02 -9.07 -1.88
CA ASN A 90 -7.96 -10.43 -1.36
C ASN A 90 -8.47 -10.51 0.09
N TYR A 91 -8.97 -11.68 0.49
CA TYR A 91 -9.62 -11.88 1.79
C TYR A 91 -8.68 -11.68 3.00
N THR A 92 -7.40 -12.01 2.87
CA THR A 92 -6.48 -12.10 4.01
C THR A 92 -5.64 -10.85 4.24
N GLY A 93 -5.62 -9.89 3.30
CA GLY A 93 -4.64 -8.80 3.25
C GLY A 93 -3.22 -9.33 3.10
N GLN A 94 -2.99 -10.12 2.05
CA GLN A 94 -1.75 -10.86 1.82
C GLN A 94 -0.54 -9.94 1.75
N PHE A 95 -0.66 -8.81 1.05
CA PHE A 95 0.46 -7.91 0.87
C PHE A 95 0.79 -7.16 2.16
N GLY A 96 -0.21 -6.71 2.92
CA GLY A 96 0.02 -6.15 4.25
C GLY A 96 0.70 -7.13 5.21
N ARG A 97 0.39 -8.43 5.12
CA ARG A 97 1.09 -9.48 5.90
C ARG A 97 2.53 -9.65 5.45
N LEU A 98 2.80 -9.62 4.14
CA LEU A 98 4.17 -9.68 3.61
C LEU A 98 4.98 -8.46 4.06
N LEU A 99 4.44 -7.25 3.89
CA LEU A 99 5.08 -6.01 4.35
C LEU A 99 5.38 -6.04 5.84
N ARG A 100 4.44 -6.54 6.66
CA ARG A 100 4.67 -6.74 8.11
C ARG A 100 5.83 -7.72 8.36
N ALA A 101 5.90 -8.84 7.64
CA ALA A 101 6.96 -9.81 7.82
C ALA A 101 8.34 -9.26 7.42
N GLU A 102 8.42 -8.51 6.32
CA GLU A 102 9.69 -7.99 5.77
C GLU A 102 10.16 -6.70 6.47
N THR A 103 9.25 -5.91 7.04
CA THR A 103 9.56 -4.57 7.56
C THR A 103 9.08 -4.28 8.98
N GLY A 104 8.21 -5.11 9.54
CA GLY A 104 7.55 -4.87 10.82
C GLY A 104 6.37 -3.89 10.76
N ALA A 105 6.08 -3.28 9.60
CA ALA A 105 5.00 -2.32 9.47
C ALA A 105 3.62 -2.94 9.72
N GLU A 106 2.76 -2.20 10.43
CA GLU A 106 1.40 -2.62 10.74
C GLU A 106 0.37 -1.81 9.94
N PHE A 107 -0.65 -2.51 9.45
CA PHE A 107 -1.79 -1.93 8.75
C PHE A 107 -3.06 -2.34 9.50
N PRO A 108 -3.45 -1.63 10.57
CA PRO A 108 -4.65 -1.96 11.34
C PRO A 108 -5.92 -1.65 10.53
N ASP A 109 -5.88 -0.57 9.76
CA ASP A 109 -6.95 -0.15 8.86
C ASP A 109 -6.75 -0.77 7.47
N ARG A 110 -7.69 -1.62 7.06
CA ARG A 110 -7.67 -2.33 5.77
C ARG A 110 -9.03 -2.26 5.11
N LEU A 111 -9.03 -2.08 3.79
CA LEU A 111 -10.19 -2.24 2.94
C LEU A 111 -9.92 -3.43 2.02
N LEU A 112 -10.59 -4.54 2.30
CA LEU A 112 -10.41 -5.81 1.60
C LEU A 112 -11.65 -6.14 0.78
N LYS A 113 -11.47 -6.53 -0.48
CA LYS A 113 -12.54 -7.00 -1.37
C LYS A 113 -12.16 -8.34 -2.00
N TYR A 114 -13.13 -9.24 -2.12
CA TYR A 114 -12.89 -10.65 -2.47
C TYR A 114 -14.12 -11.33 -3.09
N ASP A 115 -15.04 -10.54 -3.61
CA ASP A 115 -16.28 -10.97 -4.29
C ASP A 115 -16.11 -11.12 -5.81
N GLY A 116 -14.93 -10.81 -6.35
CA GLY A 116 -14.63 -10.87 -7.78
C GLY A 116 -14.88 -9.57 -8.53
N GLU A 117 -15.46 -8.56 -7.88
CA GLU A 117 -15.63 -7.24 -8.46
C GLU A 117 -14.41 -6.34 -8.20
N PRO A 118 -14.13 -5.37 -9.11
CA PRO A 118 -13.13 -4.35 -8.84
C PRO A 118 -13.58 -3.44 -7.67
N PHE A 119 -12.62 -2.73 -7.09
CA PHE A 119 -12.95 -1.61 -6.22
C PHE A 119 -13.58 -0.48 -7.01
N TYR A 120 -14.71 0.01 -6.53
CA TYR A 120 -15.27 1.26 -6.99
C TYR A 120 -14.74 2.41 -6.13
N PRO A 121 -14.44 3.58 -6.73
CA PRO A 121 -13.89 4.71 -5.99
C PRO A 121 -14.73 5.14 -4.79
N HIS A 122 -16.06 5.04 -4.88
CA HIS A 122 -16.97 5.43 -3.80
C HIS A 122 -16.85 4.54 -2.55
N GLU A 123 -16.50 3.26 -2.69
CA GLU A 123 -16.26 2.34 -1.56
C GLU A 123 -15.04 2.81 -0.75
N ILE A 124 -13.96 3.20 -1.46
CA ILE A 124 -12.72 3.71 -0.87
C ILE A 124 -12.97 5.06 -0.19
N VAL A 125 -13.70 5.97 -0.86
CA VAL A 125 -14.09 7.27 -0.29
C VAL A 125 -14.89 7.09 1.00
N ALA A 126 -15.88 6.20 1.00
CA ALA A 126 -16.71 5.95 2.18
C ALA A 126 -15.86 5.47 3.37
N ARG A 127 -14.99 4.48 3.14
CA ARG A 127 -14.09 3.97 4.18
C ARG A 127 -13.10 5.03 4.69
N ALA A 128 -12.52 5.83 3.78
CA ALA A 128 -11.58 6.88 4.15
C ALA A 128 -12.23 7.93 5.07
N LEU A 129 -13.45 8.34 4.77
CA LEU A 129 -14.19 9.33 5.58
C LEU A 129 -14.64 8.77 6.92
N GLU A 130 -15.08 7.51 6.94
CA GLU A 130 -15.38 6.80 8.19
C GLU A 130 -14.15 6.83 9.10
N MET A 131 -12.97 6.49 8.57
CA MET A 131 -11.73 6.51 9.33
C MET A 131 -11.40 7.90 9.86
N LEU A 132 -11.45 8.94 9.01
CA LEU A 132 -11.12 10.31 9.40
C LEU A 132 -12.08 10.87 10.46
N ASN A 133 -13.36 10.50 10.43
CA ASN A 133 -14.35 10.95 11.41
C ASN A 133 -14.20 10.27 12.78
N HIS A 134 -13.71 9.02 12.83
CA HIS A 134 -13.53 8.27 14.09
C HIS A 134 -12.17 8.48 14.76
N GLY A 135 -11.24 9.20 14.12
CA GLY A 135 -9.90 9.50 14.66
C GLY A 135 -9.85 10.61 15.72
N GLY A 136 -11.00 11.09 16.20
CA GLY A 136 -11.14 12.16 17.21
C GLY A 136 -11.46 11.69 18.63
N LYS A 137 -11.13 10.45 18.99
CA LYS A 137 -11.23 9.93 20.36
C LYS A 137 -9.90 9.38 20.84
#